data_AF-A0A5Q6S553-F1
#
_entry.id   AF-A0A5Q6S553-F1
#
_cell.length_a   1.000
_cell.length_b   1.000
_cell.length_c   1.000
_cell.angle_alpha   90.00
_cell.angle_beta   90.00
_cell.angle_gamma   90.00
#
_symmetry.space_group_name_H-M   'P 1'
#
loop_
_entity.id
_entity.type
_entity.pdbx_description
1 polymer ?
#
loop_
_entity_poly.entity_id
_entity_poly.type
_entity_poly.pdbx_seq_one_letter_code
_entity_poly.pdbx_strand_id
1 'polypeptide(L)'
;MSRIREEARSPLGLTSIAPSVMTCLVAGLLVLAALAGPFAVAAAVLVAQLTLAAVPSPTGISRTPVRAPKAAPIAVAGIVASLVTLAPALVVGADGTRATASADVASGSLVGVGLALPVLVLTALFGQLRRPAPRPDVVLALGEVVVTGTIALLATGWVAAAISPVGRPAVIVAAVVTAVVVLADRAERIRPLALVWALALGALTGIVLAALEDANSVVGGVAAVAIGGAAALGGAVGRRWRPLPPNRWAVEAVAPIAFAGPVVFIASLLWAGL
;
A
#
# COMPACT_ATOMS: atom_id res chain seq x y z
N MET A 1 6.48 -24.68 21.71
CA MET A 1 5.70 -25.44 20.71
C MET A 1 6.27 -25.13 19.34
N SER A 2 6.69 -26.15 18.59
CA SER A 2 7.44 -26.01 17.34
C SER A 2 6.53 -25.55 16.19
N ARG A 3 7.03 -24.64 15.34
CA ARG A 3 6.35 -24.09 14.13
C ARG A 3 5.69 -25.17 13.26
N ILE A 4 6.24 -26.38 13.28
CA ILE A 4 5.81 -27.54 12.50
C ILE A 4 4.41 -28.04 12.90
N ARG A 5 3.96 -27.85 14.15
CA ARG A 5 2.66 -28.36 14.61
C ARG A 5 1.46 -27.46 14.30
N GLU A 6 1.67 -26.17 14.01
CA GLU A 6 0.57 -25.25 13.65
C GLU A 6 0.27 -25.29 12.14
N GLU A 7 1.29 -25.44 11.29
CA GLU A 7 1.11 -25.60 9.83
C GLU A 7 0.39 -26.90 9.47
N ALA A 8 0.51 -27.95 10.30
CA ALA A 8 -0.13 -29.24 10.10
C ALA A 8 -1.67 -29.23 10.34
N ARG A 9 -2.26 -28.11 10.81
CA ARG A 9 -3.70 -28.03 11.12
C ARG A 9 -4.54 -27.23 10.14
N SER A 10 -3.96 -26.57 9.12
CA SER A 10 -4.80 -25.98 8.08
C SER A 10 -5.11 -27.03 7.00
N PRO A 11 -6.39 -27.40 6.81
CA PRO A 11 -6.76 -28.30 5.74
C PRO A 11 -6.46 -27.58 4.42
N LEU A 12 -5.54 -28.13 3.63
CA LEU A 12 -5.06 -27.60 2.35
C LEU A 12 -4.18 -26.34 2.53
N GLY A 13 -3.14 -26.16 1.70
CA GLY A 13 -2.22 -25.00 1.70
C GLY A 13 -2.86 -23.63 1.41
N LEU A 14 -4.15 -23.46 1.70
CA LEU A 14 -4.92 -22.24 1.58
C LEU A 14 -4.34 -21.11 2.44
N THR A 15 -3.77 -21.42 3.61
CA THR A 15 -3.14 -20.40 4.48
C THR A 15 -1.88 -19.79 3.87
N SER A 16 -1.15 -20.53 3.02
CA SER A 16 0.03 -20.01 2.31
C SER A 16 -0.33 -19.32 1.00
N ILE A 17 -1.45 -19.65 0.37
CA ILE A 17 -1.87 -19.09 -0.92
C ILE A 17 -2.80 -17.89 -0.76
N ALA A 18 -3.65 -17.87 0.27
CA ALA A 18 -4.67 -16.85 0.50
C ALA A 18 -4.13 -15.41 0.46
N PRO A 19 -2.96 -15.06 1.04
CA PRO A 19 -2.48 -13.70 0.97
C PRO A 19 -2.16 -13.27 -0.46
N SER A 20 -1.56 -14.14 -1.28
CA SER A 20 -1.27 -13.82 -2.70
C SER A 20 -2.53 -13.71 -3.54
N VAL A 21 -3.51 -14.58 -3.31
CA VAL A 21 -4.83 -14.46 -3.98
C VAL A 21 -5.47 -13.14 -3.60
N MET A 22 -5.45 -12.76 -2.32
CA MET A 22 -5.99 -11.48 -1.87
C MET A 22 -5.24 -10.29 -2.47
N THR A 23 -3.89 -10.33 -2.54
CA THR A 23 -3.12 -9.30 -3.24
C THR A 23 -3.54 -9.18 -4.71
N CYS A 24 -3.73 -10.30 -5.40
CA CYS A 24 -4.19 -10.31 -6.79
C CYS A 24 -5.62 -9.76 -6.94
N LEU A 25 -6.51 -10.07 -6.00
CA LEU A 25 -7.87 -9.53 -5.99
C LEU A 25 -7.87 -8.02 -5.76
N VAL A 26 -7.07 -7.51 -4.83
CA VAL A 26 -6.95 -6.06 -4.60
C VAL A 26 -6.26 -5.37 -5.79
N ALA A 27 -5.26 -5.98 -6.41
CA ALA A 27 -4.66 -5.49 -7.65
C ALA A 27 -5.71 -5.43 -8.79
N GLY A 28 -6.52 -6.48 -8.96
CA GLY A 28 -7.64 -6.49 -9.90
C GLY A 28 -8.69 -5.44 -9.59
N LEU A 29 -9.01 -5.22 -8.31
CA LEU A 29 -9.90 -4.13 -7.87
C LEU A 29 -9.31 -2.76 -8.23
N LEU A 30 -8.01 -2.55 -8.06
CA LEU A 30 -7.34 -1.30 -8.46
C LEU A 30 -7.38 -1.08 -9.98
N VAL A 31 -7.23 -2.15 -10.78
CA VAL A 31 -7.43 -2.07 -12.25
C VAL A 31 -8.86 -1.64 -12.57
N LEU A 32 -9.88 -2.32 -12.03
CA LEU A 32 -11.29 -1.98 -12.26
C LEU A 32 -11.61 -0.55 -11.79
N ALA A 33 -11.05 -0.14 -10.65
CA ALA A 33 -11.20 1.20 -10.12
C ALA A 33 -10.56 2.26 -11.01
N ALA A 34 -9.37 1.98 -11.57
CA ALA A 34 -8.71 2.88 -12.52
C ALA A 34 -9.51 3.08 -13.81
N LEU A 35 -10.32 2.08 -14.22
CA LEU A 35 -11.25 2.21 -15.34
C LEU A 35 -12.47 3.09 -15.00
N ALA A 36 -12.88 3.13 -13.73
CA ALA A 36 -14.03 3.91 -13.25
C ALA A 36 -13.68 5.34 -12.84
N GLY A 37 -12.41 5.61 -12.52
CA GLY A 37 -11.90 6.96 -12.21
C GLY A 37 -11.24 7.08 -10.82
N PRO A 38 -10.67 8.26 -10.50
CA PRO A 38 -9.82 8.45 -9.32
C PRO A 38 -10.55 8.27 -7.98
N PHE A 39 -11.83 8.62 -7.91
CA PHE A 39 -12.67 8.36 -6.71
C PHE A 39 -12.85 6.87 -6.44
N ALA A 40 -13.00 6.04 -7.48
CA ALA A 40 -13.09 4.61 -7.32
C ALA A 40 -11.75 4.03 -6.83
N VAL A 41 -10.62 4.56 -7.30
CA VAL A 41 -9.29 4.17 -6.81
C VAL A 41 -9.12 4.51 -5.33
N ALA A 42 -9.56 5.70 -4.91
CA ALA A 42 -9.56 6.07 -3.49
C ALA A 42 -10.40 5.12 -2.62
N ALA A 43 -11.59 4.72 -3.10
CA ALA A 43 -12.41 3.73 -2.40
C ALA A 43 -11.72 2.36 -2.30
N ALA A 44 -11.11 1.88 -3.38
CA ALA A 44 -10.35 0.62 -3.39
C ALA A 44 -9.14 0.66 -2.44
N VAL A 45 -8.40 1.77 -2.42
CA VAL A 45 -7.29 1.99 -1.49
C VAL A 45 -7.79 2.00 -0.05
N LEU A 46 -8.91 2.66 0.24
CA LEU A 46 -9.49 2.67 1.59
C LEU A 46 -9.86 1.25 2.05
N VAL A 47 -10.41 0.41 1.16
CA VAL A 47 -10.66 -1.01 1.46
C VAL A 47 -9.37 -1.75 1.83
N ALA A 48 -8.28 -1.52 1.09
CA ALA A 48 -6.97 -2.10 1.41
C ALA A 48 -6.45 -1.61 2.79
N GLN A 49 -6.60 -0.33 3.09
CA GLN A 49 -6.21 0.27 4.37
C GLN A 49 -7.02 -0.31 5.55
N LEU A 50 -8.33 -0.47 5.39
CA LEU A 50 -9.20 -1.08 6.40
C LEU A 50 -8.89 -2.57 6.59
N THR A 51 -8.47 -3.26 5.53
CA THR A 51 -8.01 -4.66 5.63
C THR A 51 -6.76 -4.76 6.52
N LEU A 52 -5.82 -3.82 6.42
CA LEU A 52 -4.68 -3.72 7.35
C LEU A 52 -5.11 -3.40 8.78
N ALA A 53 -6.16 -2.59 8.95
CA ALA A 53 -6.67 -2.25 10.28
C ALA A 53 -7.29 -3.46 11.01
N ALA A 54 -7.76 -4.48 10.26
CA ALA A 54 -8.30 -5.71 10.81
C ALA A 54 -7.22 -6.67 11.37
N VAL A 55 -5.93 -6.35 11.19
CA VAL A 55 -4.83 -7.19 11.66
C VAL A 55 -4.82 -7.25 13.19
N PRO A 56 -4.84 -8.45 13.80
CA PRO A 56 -4.79 -8.61 15.24
C PRO A 56 -3.54 -7.98 15.85
N SER A 57 -3.69 -7.34 17.00
CA SER A 57 -2.57 -6.77 17.76
C SER A 57 -1.67 -7.85 18.38
N PRO A 58 -0.35 -7.61 18.52
CA PRO A 58 0.53 -8.50 19.25
C PRO A 58 0.08 -8.60 20.71
N THR A 59 0.42 -9.72 21.33
CA THR A 59 0.19 -9.94 22.76
C THR A 59 0.97 -8.92 23.59
N GLY A 60 0.31 -8.27 24.54
CA GLY A 60 0.96 -7.34 25.47
C GLY A 60 1.89 -8.05 26.46
N ILE A 61 2.52 -7.28 27.34
CA ILE A 61 3.47 -7.78 28.34
C ILE A 61 2.79 -8.79 29.30
N SER A 62 1.48 -8.64 29.54
CA SER A 62 0.64 -9.54 30.34
C SER A 62 0.20 -10.82 29.59
N ARG A 63 0.66 -11.06 28.34
CA ARG A 63 0.19 -12.13 27.43
C ARG A 63 -1.29 -12.07 27.08
N THR A 64 -2.03 -11.06 27.54
CA THR A 64 -3.37 -10.74 27.07
C THR A 64 -3.29 -9.95 25.76
N PRO A 65 -4.20 -10.18 24.79
CA PRO A 65 -4.20 -9.45 23.54
C PRO A 65 -4.56 -7.98 23.80
N VAL A 66 -3.62 -7.08 23.53
CA VAL A 66 -3.84 -5.64 23.64
C VAL A 66 -4.62 -5.22 22.39
N ARG A 67 -5.95 -5.30 22.40
CA ARG A 67 -6.77 -4.84 21.27
C ARG A 67 -6.58 -3.33 21.06
N ALA A 68 -5.76 -2.94 20.09
CA ALA A 68 -5.60 -1.55 19.71
C ALA A 68 -6.74 -1.15 18.76
N PRO A 69 -7.47 -0.05 19.01
CA PRO A 69 -8.50 0.43 18.09
C PRO A 69 -7.85 1.05 16.85
N LYS A 70 -7.51 0.22 15.86
CA LYS A 70 -6.80 0.63 14.62
C LYS A 70 -7.72 1.20 13.54
N ALA A 71 -8.95 0.68 13.45
CA ALA A 71 -9.85 0.97 12.34
C ALA A 71 -10.17 2.46 12.19
N ALA A 72 -10.60 3.12 13.27
CA ALA A 72 -10.96 4.54 13.20
C ALA A 72 -9.75 5.44 12.86
N PRO A 73 -8.58 5.35 13.54
CA PRO A 73 -7.41 6.15 13.16
C PRO A 73 -6.97 5.97 11.71
N ILE A 74 -6.93 4.72 11.22
CA ILE A 74 -6.50 4.41 9.86
C ILE A 74 -7.53 4.90 8.84
N ALA A 75 -8.83 4.72 9.11
CA ALA A 75 -9.90 5.21 8.24
C ALA A 75 -9.88 6.74 8.12
N VAL A 76 -9.78 7.44 9.25
CA VAL A 76 -9.77 8.91 9.27
C VAL A 76 -8.55 9.44 8.53
N ALA A 77 -7.36 8.91 8.81
CA ALA A 77 -6.14 9.30 8.12
C ALA A 77 -6.20 8.99 6.62
N GLY A 78 -6.71 7.82 6.23
CA GLY A 78 -6.88 7.42 4.84
C GLY A 78 -7.86 8.30 4.07
N ILE A 79 -8.98 8.68 4.70
CA ILE A 79 -9.96 9.62 4.13
C ILE A 79 -9.32 11.00 3.96
N VAL A 80 -8.63 11.53 4.98
CA VAL A 80 -7.94 12.83 4.89
C VAL A 80 -6.90 12.81 3.77
N ALA A 81 -6.06 11.77 3.71
CA ALA A 81 -5.07 11.62 2.66
C ALA A 81 -5.72 11.62 1.27
N SER A 82 -6.80 10.85 1.10
CA SER A 82 -7.50 10.72 -0.18
C SER A 82 -8.19 12.02 -0.59
N LEU A 83 -8.86 12.70 0.34
CA LEU A 83 -9.53 13.99 0.07
C LEU A 83 -8.53 15.07 -0.31
N VAL A 84 -7.43 15.21 0.42
CA VAL A 84 -6.39 16.20 0.10
C VAL A 84 -5.72 15.88 -1.23
N THR A 85 -5.50 14.60 -1.53
CA THR A 85 -4.93 14.16 -2.80
C THR A 85 -5.88 14.43 -3.97
N LEU A 86 -7.17 14.14 -3.82
CA LEU A 86 -8.20 14.34 -4.86
C LEU A 86 -8.57 15.81 -5.07
N ALA A 87 -8.42 16.65 -4.04
CA ALA A 87 -8.75 18.06 -4.06
C ALA A 87 -7.56 18.91 -3.60
N PRO A 88 -6.47 18.98 -4.40
CA PRO A 88 -5.28 19.76 -4.05
C PRO A 88 -5.58 21.25 -3.84
N ALA A 89 -6.66 21.75 -4.44
CA ALA A 89 -7.21 23.09 -4.22
C ALA A 89 -7.51 23.41 -2.74
N LEU A 90 -7.77 22.40 -1.90
CA LEU A 90 -7.99 22.59 -0.46
C LEU A 90 -6.73 23.06 0.30
N VAL A 91 -5.56 22.97 -0.33
CA VAL A 91 -4.27 23.35 0.27
C VAL A 91 -3.54 24.42 -0.56
N VAL A 92 -4.20 24.99 -1.57
CA VAL A 92 -3.64 26.12 -2.33
C VAL A 92 -3.63 27.35 -1.44
N GLY A 93 -2.45 27.93 -1.23
CA GLY A 93 -2.26 29.20 -0.53
C GLY A 93 -2.85 30.39 -1.30
N ALA A 94 -2.80 31.58 -0.70
CA ALA A 94 -3.39 32.80 -1.28
C ALA A 94 -2.94 33.06 -2.74
N ASP A 95 -3.85 33.65 -3.53
CA ASP A 95 -3.63 33.97 -4.95
C ASP A 95 -2.35 34.81 -5.15
N GLY A 96 -1.27 34.15 -5.55
CA GLY A 96 0.05 34.77 -5.72
C GLY A 96 1.22 33.78 -5.71
N THR A 97 1.04 32.58 -5.14
CA THR A 97 2.06 31.51 -5.10
C THR A 97 1.69 30.29 -5.95
N ARG A 98 0.94 30.48 -7.04
CA ARG A 98 0.50 29.39 -7.93
C ARG A 98 1.70 28.84 -8.70
N ALA A 99 2.01 27.57 -8.48
CA ALA A 99 2.94 26.84 -9.33
C ALA A 99 2.20 26.31 -10.57
N THR A 100 2.94 25.79 -11.57
CA THR A 100 2.33 25.19 -12.77
C THR A 100 1.39 24.03 -12.43
N ALA A 101 0.42 23.70 -13.29
CA ALA A 101 -0.56 22.62 -13.04
C ALA A 101 0.08 21.27 -12.69
N SER A 102 1.30 21.00 -13.17
CA SER A 102 2.11 19.83 -12.80
C SER A 102 2.68 19.89 -11.38
N ALA A 103 3.07 21.08 -10.92
CA ALA A 103 3.53 21.32 -9.56
C ALA A 103 2.36 21.26 -8.55
N ASP A 104 1.12 21.58 -8.96
CA ASP A 104 -0.06 21.42 -8.11
C ASP A 104 -0.39 19.94 -7.82
N VAL A 105 -0.23 19.05 -8.81
CA VAL A 105 -0.45 17.60 -8.64
C VAL A 105 0.69 16.96 -7.83
N ALA A 106 1.94 17.34 -8.09
CA ALA A 106 3.11 16.83 -7.36
C ALA A 106 3.15 17.32 -5.91
N SER A 107 2.74 18.57 -5.65
CA SER A 107 2.67 19.15 -4.31
C SER A 107 1.47 18.61 -3.53
N GLY A 108 0.29 18.49 -4.16
CA GLY A 108 -0.95 18.07 -3.50
C GLY A 108 -0.92 16.66 -2.91
N SER A 109 -0.31 15.71 -3.62
CA SER A 109 -0.24 14.30 -3.17
C SER A 109 0.76 14.07 -2.04
N LEU A 110 1.94 14.71 -2.08
CA LEU A 110 2.92 14.67 -0.99
C LEU A 110 2.38 15.37 0.26
N VAL A 111 1.64 16.47 0.08
CA VAL A 111 0.93 17.18 1.16
C VAL A 111 -0.17 16.33 1.78
N GLY A 112 -0.91 15.55 0.98
CA GLY A 112 -1.94 14.63 1.47
C GLY A 112 -1.39 13.57 2.44
N VAL A 113 -0.30 12.91 2.09
CA VAL A 113 0.39 11.97 2.99
C VAL A 113 0.98 12.69 4.20
N GLY A 114 1.57 13.87 3.99
CA GLY A 114 2.16 14.69 5.03
C GLY A 114 1.15 15.12 6.12
N LEU A 115 -0.07 15.49 5.74
CA LEU A 115 -1.14 15.86 6.67
C LEU A 115 -1.82 14.65 7.34
N ALA A 116 -1.91 13.52 6.62
CA ALA A 116 -2.55 12.33 7.14
C ALA A 116 -1.76 11.66 8.28
N LEU A 117 -0.43 11.78 8.30
CA LEU A 117 0.41 11.22 9.37
C LEU A 117 0.15 11.88 10.75
N PRO A 118 0.15 13.22 10.90
CA PRO A 118 -0.29 13.89 12.12
C PRO A 118 -1.71 13.51 12.53
N VAL A 119 -2.66 13.44 11.60
CA VAL A 119 -4.04 13.03 11.87
C VAL A 119 -4.10 11.60 12.41
N LEU A 120 -3.34 10.67 11.82
CA LEU A 120 -3.22 9.30 12.31
C LEU A 120 -2.69 9.27 13.75
N VAL A 121 -1.61 9.99 14.03
CA VAL A 121 -0.99 10.03 15.36
C VAL A 121 -1.95 10.63 16.39
N LEU A 122 -2.60 11.75 16.07
CA LEU A 122 -3.54 12.41 16.97
C LEU A 122 -4.77 11.54 17.25
N THR A 123 -5.39 10.98 16.21
CA THR A 123 -6.56 10.10 16.37
C THR A 123 -6.21 8.83 17.14
N ALA A 124 -5.02 8.26 16.91
CA ALA A 124 -4.51 7.15 17.68
C ALA A 124 -4.28 7.53 19.16
N LEU A 125 -3.68 8.69 19.44
CA LEU A 125 -3.50 9.20 20.80
C LEU A 125 -4.84 9.40 21.52
N PHE A 126 -5.82 10.04 20.88
CA PHE A 126 -7.17 10.21 21.44
C PHE A 126 -7.83 8.86 21.75
N GLY A 127 -7.66 7.87 20.87
CA GLY A 127 -8.14 6.50 21.10
C GLY A 127 -7.51 5.83 22.31
N GLN A 128 -6.23 6.11 22.58
CA GLN A 128 -5.52 5.56 23.74
C GLN A 128 -5.79 6.32 25.05
N LEU A 129 -6.05 7.64 25.01
CA LEU A 129 -6.35 8.45 26.21
C LEU A 129 -7.60 7.96 26.95
N ARG A 130 -8.54 7.35 26.24
CA ARG A 130 -9.78 6.81 26.81
C ARG A 130 -9.64 5.39 27.34
N ARG A 131 -8.44 4.79 27.29
CA ARG A 131 -8.24 3.38 27.58
C ARG A 131 -7.83 3.15 29.03
N PRO A 132 -8.56 2.33 29.80
CA PRO A 132 -8.12 1.86 31.10
C PRO A 132 -7.10 0.73 30.91
N ALA A 133 -5.84 1.08 30.64
CA ALA A 133 -4.75 0.12 30.46
C ALA A 133 -3.45 0.63 31.11
N PRO A 134 -2.54 -0.26 31.55
CA PRO A 134 -1.25 0.14 32.07
C PRO A 134 -0.43 0.88 31.00
N ARG A 135 0.31 1.92 31.41
CA ARG A 135 1.09 2.81 30.53
C ARG A 135 1.96 2.10 29.48
N PRO A 136 2.73 1.03 29.78
CA PRO A 136 3.57 0.38 28.77
C PRO A 136 2.76 -0.29 27.65
N ASP A 137 1.58 -0.84 27.95
CA ASP A 137 0.71 -1.45 26.93
C ASP A 137 0.09 -0.38 26.02
N VAL A 138 -0.13 0.84 26.53
CA VAL A 138 -0.58 1.98 25.73
C VAL A 138 0.47 2.42 24.71
N VAL A 139 1.75 2.49 25.12
CA VAL A 139 2.85 2.87 24.21
C VAL A 139 3.03 1.83 23.11
N LEU A 140 3.00 0.54 23.46
CA LEU A 140 3.09 -0.55 22.48
C LEU A 140 1.91 -0.53 21.49
N ALA A 141 0.69 -0.32 21.99
CA ALA A 141 -0.51 -0.22 21.16
C ALA A 141 -0.47 1.00 20.22
N LEU A 142 0.01 2.15 20.73
CA LEU A 142 0.19 3.35 19.92
C LEU A 142 1.21 3.13 18.81
N GLY A 143 2.39 2.59 19.15
CA GLY A 143 3.43 2.27 18.18
C GLY A 143 2.91 1.33 17.09
N GLU A 144 2.13 0.32 17.46
CA GLU A 144 1.53 -0.58 16.49
C GLU A 144 0.52 0.11 15.55
N VAL A 145 -0.39 0.93 16.09
CA VAL A 145 -1.37 1.68 15.28
C VAL A 145 -0.64 2.61 14.31
N VAL A 146 0.38 3.32 14.78
CA VAL A 146 1.16 4.25 13.96
C VAL A 146 1.91 3.50 12.86
N VAL A 147 2.63 2.41 13.17
CA VAL A 147 3.37 1.68 12.11
C VAL A 147 2.41 1.05 11.10
N THR A 148 1.33 0.40 11.57
CA THR A 148 0.34 -0.22 10.66
C THR A 148 -0.36 0.83 9.81
N GLY A 149 -0.71 1.97 10.41
CA GLY A 149 -1.34 3.08 9.72
C GLY A 149 -0.41 3.77 8.74
N THR A 150 0.87 3.96 9.07
CA THR A 150 1.87 4.49 8.13
C THR A 150 2.01 3.58 6.92
N ILE A 151 2.10 2.25 7.11
CA ILE A 151 2.11 1.29 6.00
C ILE A 151 0.83 1.44 5.17
N ALA A 152 -0.33 1.50 5.81
CA ALA A 152 -1.60 1.68 5.12
C ALA A 152 -1.65 2.99 4.31
N LEU A 153 -1.09 4.08 4.84
CA LEU A 153 -1.01 5.37 4.16
C LEU A 153 -0.10 5.33 2.93
N LEU A 154 0.90 4.46 2.84
CA LEU A 154 1.70 4.33 1.61
C LEU A 154 0.83 3.93 0.40
N ALA A 155 -0.28 3.20 0.63
CA ALA A 155 -1.22 2.85 -0.43
C ALA A 155 -1.93 4.06 -1.05
N THR A 156 -1.90 5.23 -0.41
CA THR A 156 -2.46 6.47 -1.00
C THR A 156 -1.69 6.92 -2.23
N GLY A 157 -0.45 6.47 -2.43
CA GLY A 157 0.30 6.70 -3.67
C GLY A 157 -0.42 6.19 -4.92
N TRP A 158 -1.28 5.18 -4.79
CA TRP A 158 -2.14 4.72 -5.90
C TRP A 158 -3.21 5.76 -6.28
N VAL A 159 -3.77 6.48 -5.30
CA VAL A 159 -4.72 7.57 -5.55
C VAL A 159 -4.02 8.73 -6.22
N ALA A 160 -2.83 9.09 -5.73
CA ALA A 160 -1.98 10.12 -6.32
C ALA A 160 -1.56 9.78 -7.75
N ALA A 161 -1.28 8.50 -8.02
CA ALA A 161 -1.01 8.04 -9.38
C ALA A 161 -2.26 8.17 -10.27
N ALA A 162 -3.45 7.82 -9.78
CA ALA A 162 -4.68 7.83 -10.58
C ALA A 162 -5.11 9.23 -11.05
N ILE A 163 -4.70 10.29 -10.35
CA ILE A 163 -4.98 11.68 -10.74
C ILE A 163 -3.92 12.30 -11.66
N SER A 164 -2.82 11.60 -11.92
CA SER A 164 -1.78 12.10 -12.82
C SER A 164 -2.23 12.03 -14.29
N PRO A 165 -1.59 12.76 -15.22
CA PRO A 165 -1.97 12.77 -16.63
C PRO A 165 -1.99 11.38 -17.29
N VAL A 166 -1.07 10.49 -16.88
CA VAL A 166 -0.97 9.09 -17.32
C VAL A 166 -1.50 8.11 -16.25
N GLY A 167 -2.39 8.58 -15.37
CA GLY A 167 -2.74 7.88 -14.15
C GLY A 167 -3.43 6.54 -14.35
N ARG A 168 -4.34 6.46 -15.33
CA ARG A 168 -5.03 5.19 -15.66
C ARG A 168 -4.06 4.10 -16.14
N PRO A 169 -3.27 4.29 -17.22
CA PRO A 169 -2.33 3.26 -17.66
C PRO A 169 -1.29 2.96 -16.56
N ALA A 170 -0.87 3.96 -15.80
CA ALA A 170 0.11 3.77 -14.74
C ALA A 170 -0.37 2.81 -13.63
N VAL A 171 -1.59 3.02 -13.15
CA VAL A 171 -2.21 2.15 -12.13
C VAL A 171 -2.40 0.73 -12.66
N ILE A 172 -2.80 0.57 -13.93
CA ILE A 172 -2.99 -0.76 -14.53
C ILE A 172 -1.66 -1.53 -14.57
N VAL A 173 -0.58 -0.91 -15.09
CA VAL A 173 0.75 -1.54 -15.13
C VAL A 173 1.21 -1.91 -13.74
N ALA A 174 1.14 -0.97 -12.82
CA ALA A 174 1.58 -1.18 -11.47
C ALA A 174 0.85 -2.34 -10.79
N ALA A 175 -0.47 -2.43 -10.98
CA ALA A 175 -1.29 -3.50 -10.41
C ALA A 175 -0.90 -4.86 -11.00
N VAL A 176 -0.73 -4.94 -12.32
CA VAL A 176 -0.30 -6.17 -13.01
C VAL A 176 1.09 -6.60 -12.55
N VAL A 177 2.06 -5.68 -12.53
CA VAL A 177 3.43 -5.94 -12.07
C VAL A 177 3.43 -6.42 -10.62
N THR A 178 2.68 -5.76 -9.74
CA THR A 178 2.55 -6.14 -8.33
C THR A 178 2.01 -7.57 -8.20
N ALA A 179 0.95 -7.92 -8.94
CA ALA A 179 0.38 -9.26 -8.93
C ALA A 179 1.37 -10.31 -9.43
N VAL A 180 2.00 -10.09 -10.58
CA VAL A 180 2.97 -11.02 -11.18
C VAL A 180 4.16 -11.26 -10.26
N VAL A 181 4.72 -10.20 -9.66
CA VAL A 181 5.85 -10.32 -8.73
C VAL A 181 5.45 -11.07 -7.47
N VAL A 182 4.27 -10.80 -6.89
CA VAL A 182 3.79 -11.49 -5.69
C VAL A 182 3.52 -12.98 -5.97
N LEU A 183 3.06 -13.33 -7.16
CA LEU A 183 2.91 -14.72 -7.59
C LEU A 183 4.27 -15.40 -7.80
N ALA A 184 5.22 -14.72 -8.45
CA ALA A 184 6.57 -15.23 -8.65
C ALA A 184 7.32 -15.45 -7.32
N ASP A 185 7.11 -14.57 -6.34
CA ASP A 185 7.71 -14.65 -5.02
C ASP A 185 7.24 -15.89 -4.22
N ARG A 186 6.12 -16.52 -4.61
CA ARG A 186 5.61 -17.78 -4.02
C ARG A 186 6.22 -19.04 -4.61
N ALA A 187 6.95 -18.95 -5.71
CA ALA A 187 7.52 -20.12 -6.38
C ALA A 187 8.78 -20.64 -5.63
N GLU A 188 8.61 -21.22 -4.44
CA GLU A 188 9.71 -21.53 -3.49
C GLU A 188 10.94 -22.21 -4.12
N ARG A 189 10.74 -23.18 -5.04
CA ARG A 189 11.83 -23.92 -5.69
C ARG A 189 12.64 -23.11 -6.70
N ILE A 190 12.00 -22.15 -7.37
CA ILE A 190 12.59 -21.38 -8.48
C ILE A 190 12.50 -19.87 -8.25
N ARG A 191 12.28 -19.45 -6.99
CA ARG A 191 11.97 -18.08 -6.59
C ARG A 191 12.90 -17.02 -7.18
N PRO A 192 14.24 -17.14 -7.11
CA PRO A 192 15.11 -16.10 -7.68
C PRO A 192 14.94 -16.00 -9.21
N LEU A 193 14.86 -17.13 -9.90
CA LEU A 193 14.65 -17.17 -11.35
C LEU A 193 13.27 -16.62 -11.73
N ALA A 194 12.22 -17.01 -11.01
CA ALA A 194 10.86 -16.53 -11.22
C ALA A 194 10.75 -15.02 -11.00
N LEU A 195 11.41 -14.47 -9.98
CA LEU A 195 11.45 -13.03 -9.73
C LEU A 195 12.19 -12.27 -10.84
N VAL A 196 13.31 -12.78 -11.34
CA VAL A 196 14.03 -12.18 -12.48
C VAL A 196 13.12 -12.09 -13.70
N TRP A 197 12.44 -13.18 -14.05
CA TRP A 197 11.51 -13.19 -15.18
C TRP A 197 10.28 -12.31 -14.95
N ALA A 198 9.72 -12.29 -13.74
CA ALA A 198 8.62 -11.40 -13.38
C ALA A 198 9.00 -9.93 -13.51
N LEU A 199 10.19 -9.55 -13.04
CA LEU A 199 10.70 -8.19 -13.18
C LEU A 199 11.02 -7.84 -14.64
N ALA A 200 11.56 -8.79 -15.41
CA ALA A 200 11.81 -8.60 -16.84
C ALA A 200 10.51 -8.40 -17.64
N LEU A 201 9.47 -9.21 -17.38
CA LEU A 201 8.14 -9.05 -17.96
C LEU A 201 7.50 -7.72 -17.53
N GLY A 202 7.67 -7.34 -16.26
CA GLY A 202 7.24 -6.04 -15.77
C GLY A 202 7.95 -4.89 -16.49
N ALA A 203 9.27 -4.96 -16.64
CA ALA A 203 10.07 -3.99 -17.39
C ALA A 203 9.60 -3.86 -18.83
N LEU A 204 9.38 -4.99 -19.51
CA LEU A 204 8.88 -5.01 -20.88
C LEU A 204 7.49 -4.39 -21.00
N THR A 205 6.61 -4.66 -20.03
CA THR A 205 5.28 -4.04 -19.97
C THR A 205 5.38 -2.52 -19.80
N GLY A 206 6.27 -2.05 -18.93
CA GLY A 206 6.54 -0.62 -18.73
C GLY A 206 7.16 0.05 -19.96
N ILE A 207 8.09 -0.61 -20.65
CA ILE A 207 8.70 -0.15 -21.90
C ILE A 207 7.63 0.03 -22.98
N VAL A 208 6.80 -1.00 -23.20
CA VAL A 208 5.76 -0.99 -24.24
C VAL A 208 4.75 0.11 -23.97
N LEU A 209 4.29 0.28 -22.73
CA LEU A 209 3.29 1.31 -22.43
C LEU A 209 3.86 2.72 -22.45
N ALA A 210 5.08 2.93 -21.98
CA ALA A 210 5.74 4.22 -22.15
C ALA A 210 5.91 4.55 -23.64
N ALA A 211 6.25 3.58 -24.49
CA ALA A 211 6.34 3.80 -25.94
C ALA A 211 4.99 4.12 -26.59
N LEU A 212 3.89 3.55 -26.10
CA LEU A 212 2.53 3.82 -26.61
C LEU A 212 2.01 5.21 -26.22
N GLU A 213 2.53 5.78 -25.14
CA GLU A 213 2.16 7.11 -24.61
C GLU A 213 3.20 8.18 -25.00
N ASP A 214 4.05 7.91 -26.01
CA ASP A 214 5.13 8.79 -26.48
C ASP A 214 6.10 9.25 -25.36
N ALA A 215 6.21 8.46 -24.29
CA ALA A 215 7.09 8.70 -23.15
C ALA A 215 8.43 7.94 -23.29
N ASN A 216 9.40 8.29 -22.44
CA ASN A 216 10.70 7.62 -22.44
C ASN A 216 10.58 6.15 -22.02
N SER A 217 10.77 5.23 -22.97
CA SER A 217 10.61 3.78 -22.74
C SER A 217 11.59 3.21 -21.71
N VAL A 218 12.78 3.79 -21.57
CA VAL A 218 13.76 3.37 -20.55
C VAL A 218 13.23 3.69 -19.15
N VAL A 219 12.64 4.89 -18.98
CA VAL A 219 11.98 5.30 -17.74
C VAL A 219 10.78 4.39 -17.46
N GLY A 220 10.00 4.05 -18.50
CA GLY A 220 9.03 2.94 -18.55
C GLY A 220 9.48 1.68 -17.84
N GLY A 221 10.56 1.08 -18.34
CA GLY A 221 11.09 -0.18 -17.82
C GLY A 221 11.63 -0.06 -16.40
N VAL A 222 12.41 0.98 -16.11
CA VAL A 222 13.00 1.20 -14.77
C VAL A 222 11.93 1.38 -13.72
N ALA A 223 10.89 2.18 -14.02
CA ALA A 223 9.76 2.38 -13.12
C ALA A 223 9.03 1.07 -12.79
N ALA A 224 8.76 0.24 -13.80
CA ALA A 224 8.10 -1.05 -13.58
C ALA A 224 8.95 -2.01 -12.73
N VAL A 225 10.27 -2.04 -12.93
CA VAL A 225 11.18 -2.83 -12.08
C VAL A 225 11.17 -2.31 -10.64
N ALA A 226 11.18 -0.98 -10.44
CA ALA A 226 11.12 -0.37 -9.13
C ALA A 226 9.80 -0.69 -8.39
N ILE A 227 8.66 -0.64 -9.09
CA ILE A 227 7.34 -1.03 -8.56
C ILE A 227 7.38 -2.50 -8.11
N GLY A 228 7.89 -3.39 -8.97
CA GLY A 228 8.04 -4.80 -8.65
C GLY A 228 8.95 -5.06 -7.45
N GLY A 229 10.09 -4.37 -7.38
CA GLY A 229 11.01 -4.43 -6.23
C GLY A 229 10.34 -3.99 -4.93
N ALA A 230 9.59 -2.89 -4.96
CA ALA A 230 8.84 -2.39 -3.81
C ALA A 230 7.74 -3.36 -3.36
N ALA A 231 7.01 -3.96 -4.30
CA ALA A 231 6.03 -5.01 -4.00
C ALA A 231 6.68 -6.24 -3.34
N ALA A 232 7.83 -6.70 -3.86
CA ALA A 232 8.58 -7.81 -3.28
C ALA A 232 9.08 -7.49 -1.85
N LEU A 233 9.54 -6.27 -1.61
CA LEU A 233 9.90 -5.79 -0.27
C LEU A 233 8.68 -5.78 0.66
N GLY A 234 7.54 -5.28 0.21
CA GLY A 234 6.28 -5.32 0.96
C GLY A 234 5.87 -6.76 1.32
N GLY A 235 6.02 -7.71 0.39
CA GLY A 235 5.81 -9.13 0.64
C GLY A 235 6.77 -9.69 1.71
N ALA A 236 8.05 -9.31 1.65
CA ALA A 236 9.04 -9.70 2.65
C ALA A 236 8.73 -9.13 4.04
N VAL A 237 8.27 -7.88 4.12
CA VAL A 237 7.81 -7.24 5.36
C VAL A 237 6.60 -7.97 5.91
N GLY A 238 5.59 -8.24 5.08
CA GLY A 238 4.39 -8.96 5.48
C GLY A 238 4.65 -10.36 6.02
N ARG A 239 5.56 -11.12 5.39
CA ARG A 239 5.97 -12.45 5.89
C ARG A 239 6.71 -12.40 7.23
N ARG A 240 7.43 -11.31 7.51
CA ARG A 240 8.16 -11.11 8.77
C ARG A 240 7.31 -10.46 9.85
N TRP A 241 6.09 -10.02 9.51
CA TRP A 241 5.17 -9.38 10.43
C TRP A 241 4.71 -10.32 11.54
N ARG A 242 4.51 -9.77 12.74
CA ARG A 242 3.93 -10.47 13.89
C ARG A 242 2.49 -9.98 14.09
N PRO A 243 1.54 -10.84 14.50
CA PRO A 243 1.68 -12.23 14.97
C PRO A 243 1.95 -13.28 13.88
N LEU A 244 2.19 -14.54 14.26
CA LEU A 244 2.40 -15.66 13.33
C LEU A 244 1.11 -15.99 12.52
N PRO A 245 1.22 -16.75 11.41
CA PRO A 245 0.05 -17.26 10.68
C PRO A 245 -0.92 -18.02 11.60
N PRO A 246 -2.23 -17.96 11.33
CA PRO A 246 -2.88 -17.29 10.21
C PRO A 246 -3.01 -15.77 10.37
N ASN A 247 -2.79 -15.22 11.57
CA ASN A 247 -3.18 -13.85 11.93
C ASN A 247 -2.46 -12.71 11.17
N ARG A 248 -1.36 -12.98 10.46
CA ARG A 248 -0.65 -11.97 9.62
C ARG A 248 -1.16 -11.86 8.18
N TRP A 249 -2.12 -12.69 7.76
CA TRP A 249 -2.53 -12.82 6.36
C TRP A 249 -2.89 -11.48 5.70
N ALA A 250 -3.55 -10.58 6.43
CA ALA A 250 -3.96 -9.27 5.91
C ALA A 250 -2.76 -8.34 5.66
N VAL A 251 -1.72 -8.36 6.51
CA VAL A 251 -0.47 -7.62 6.24
C VAL A 251 0.26 -8.24 5.07
N GLU A 252 0.35 -9.56 5.02
CA GLU A 252 1.02 -10.27 3.93
C GLU A 252 0.34 -10.02 2.57
N ALA A 253 -0.98 -9.81 2.56
CA ALA A 253 -1.76 -9.48 1.36
C ALA A 253 -1.62 -8.02 0.92
N VAL A 254 -1.66 -7.07 1.86
CA VAL A 254 -1.75 -5.64 1.53
C VAL A 254 -0.39 -4.94 1.50
N ALA A 255 0.60 -5.41 2.26
CA ALA A 255 1.92 -4.79 2.29
C ALA A 255 2.59 -4.65 0.90
N PRO A 256 2.52 -5.63 -0.02
CA PRO A 256 3.02 -5.44 -1.39
C PRO A 256 2.40 -4.22 -2.09
N ILE A 257 1.09 -4.02 -1.95
CA ILE A 257 0.35 -2.92 -2.56
C ILE A 257 0.71 -1.60 -1.90
N ALA A 258 0.76 -1.58 -0.57
CA ALA A 258 1.16 -0.40 0.20
C ALA A 258 2.55 0.09 -0.19
N PHE A 259 3.55 -0.80 -0.21
CA PHE A 259 4.93 -0.44 -0.55
C PHE A 259 5.11 -0.04 -2.02
N ALA A 260 4.32 -0.62 -2.93
CA ALA A 260 4.32 -0.20 -4.33
C ALA A 260 3.80 1.24 -4.49
N GLY A 261 2.79 1.66 -3.70
CA GLY A 261 2.07 2.92 -3.87
C GLY A 261 2.93 4.17 -4.12
N PRO A 262 3.93 4.49 -3.28
CA PRO A 262 4.79 5.65 -3.49
C PRO A 262 5.60 5.58 -4.79
N VAL A 263 6.05 4.38 -5.17
CA VAL A 263 6.82 4.17 -6.41
C VAL A 263 5.90 4.30 -7.62
N VAL A 264 4.65 3.84 -7.53
CA VAL A 264 3.65 4.01 -8.59
C VAL A 264 3.34 5.48 -8.83
N PHE A 265 3.23 6.27 -7.77
CA PHE A 265 3.07 7.71 -7.89
C PHE A 265 4.25 8.37 -8.62
N ILE A 266 5.48 8.12 -8.16
CA ILE A 266 6.70 8.67 -8.79
C ILE A 266 6.81 8.22 -10.25
N ALA A 267 6.57 6.94 -10.52
CA ALA A 267 6.54 6.40 -11.88
C ALA A 267 5.55 7.15 -12.78
N SER A 268 4.36 7.44 -12.27
CA SER A 268 3.32 8.15 -13.03
C SER A 268 3.70 9.60 -13.36
N LEU A 269 4.46 10.29 -12.49
CA LEU A 269 5.00 11.62 -12.77
C LEU A 269 6.08 11.55 -13.85
N LEU A 270 7.03 10.62 -13.70
CA LEU A 270 8.11 10.44 -14.66
C LEU A 270 7.60 10.07 -16.06
N TRP A 271 6.54 9.27 -16.15
CA TRP A 271 5.86 8.97 -17.42
C TRP A 271 5.14 10.16 -18.01
N ALA A 272 4.61 11.05 -17.18
CA ALA A 272 4.02 12.31 -17.64
C ALA A 272 5.08 13.34 -18.09
N GLY A 273 6.38 13.03 -17.99
CA GLY A 273 7.46 13.95 -18.31
C GLY A 273 7.66 15.05 -17.27
N LEU A 274 7.24 14.80 -16.02
CA LEU A 274 7.36 15.68 -14.85
C LEU A 274 8.44 15.19 -13.90
#